data_AF-A0A838XJE7-F1
#
_entry.id   AF-A0A838XJE7-F1
#
_cell.length_a   1.000
_cell.length_b   1.000
_cell.length_c   1.000
_cell.angle_alpha   90.00
_cell.angle_beta   90.00
_cell.angle_gamma   90.00
#
_symmetry.space_group_name_H-M   'P 1'
#
loop_
_entity.id
_entity.type
_entity.pdbx_description
1 polymer ?
#
loop_
_entity_poly.entity_id
_entity_poly.type
_entity_poly.pdbx_seq_one_letter_code
_entity_poly.pdbx_strand_id
1 'polypeptide(L)'
;MTRVKRRLAAILCADVVQYSRLMERDEDGTLDRLRGYRAAIGGLVAAREGRIVNTWGDAVIVEFASVVEAVRCAAEIQGELAERNAALPPAERMVFRIGINLGDVMVEGDDIYGDGVNIAARLQQVAEPGGIVISGPVHDQVKSRLAMGFDALGAQTVKNISDPVATYKVRVGGDNAGAQLVPAPVSDGPSPQEPAARRPFGVALHGFAAWYRAQPGRIRMALGGIGFFFLLNAMTGLGTLWFQWPSLPFLAILLFGGWRRSDR
;
A
#
# COMPACT_ATOMS: atom_id res chain seq x y z
N MET A 1 3.42 21.36 21.42
CA MET A 1 2.55 20.87 20.32
C MET A 1 3.32 21.03 19.02
N THR A 2 3.84 19.93 18.48
CA THR A 2 4.47 19.90 17.15
C THR A 2 3.40 20.25 16.12
N ARG A 3 3.58 21.35 15.38
CA ARG A 3 2.61 21.82 14.40
C ARG A 3 2.66 20.88 13.20
N VAL A 4 1.59 20.13 12.96
CA VAL A 4 1.42 19.32 11.74
C VAL A 4 1.55 20.23 10.52
N LYS A 5 2.55 19.99 9.68
CA LYS A 5 2.78 20.75 8.43
C LYS A 5 2.25 19.95 7.25
N ARG A 6 1.46 20.59 6.39
CA ARG A 6 1.02 20.00 5.11
C ARG A 6 1.91 20.47 3.98
N ARG A 7 2.25 19.55 3.08
CA ARG A 7 2.91 19.88 1.81
C ARG A 7 2.66 18.81 0.76
N LEU A 8 2.83 19.20 -0.49
CA LEU A 8 2.84 18.28 -1.63
C LEU A 8 4.19 17.55 -1.68
N ALA A 9 4.18 16.23 -1.84
CA ALA A 9 5.38 15.41 -1.97
C ALA A 9 5.17 14.25 -2.95
N ALA A 10 6.25 13.81 -3.58
CA ALA A 10 6.29 12.52 -4.28
C ALA A 10 6.60 11.42 -3.27
N ILE A 11 5.79 10.37 -3.25
CA ILE A 11 5.84 9.31 -2.25
C ILE A 11 6.05 8.01 -3.00
N LEU A 12 7.15 7.34 -2.69
CA LEU A 12 7.51 6.03 -3.21
C LEU A 12 7.29 5.00 -2.10
N CYS A 13 6.54 3.95 -2.41
CA CYS A 13 6.37 2.78 -1.56
C CYS A 13 6.95 1.56 -2.27
N ALA A 14 7.86 0.85 -1.61
CA ALA A 14 8.50 -0.35 -2.12
C ALA A 14 8.34 -1.49 -1.12
N ASP A 15 7.89 -2.66 -1.59
CA ASP A 15 7.62 -3.79 -0.71
C ASP A 15 7.92 -5.13 -1.39
N VAL A 16 8.26 -6.13 -0.58
CA VAL A 16 8.75 -7.44 -1.04
C VAL A 16 7.57 -8.33 -1.45
N VAL A 17 7.71 -9.02 -2.57
CA VAL A 17 6.71 -10.01 -3.00
C VAL A 17 6.82 -11.25 -2.12
N GLN A 18 5.70 -11.65 -1.51
CA GLN A 18 5.58 -12.89 -0.73
C GLN A 18 6.59 -13.01 0.42
N TYR A 19 6.90 -11.91 1.11
CA TYR A 19 7.86 -11.88 2.22
C TYR A 19 7.64 -12.97 3.27
N SER A 20 6.39 -13.20 3.68
CA SER A 20 6.04 -14.22 4.67
C SER A 20 6.52 -15.63 4.29
N ARG A 21 6.46 -15.99 2.99
CA ARG A 21 6.92 -17.28 2.50
C ARG A 21 8.45 -17.42 2.57
N LEU A 22 9.18 -16.32 2.39
CA LEU A 22 10.64 -16.30 2.53
C LEU A 22 11.03 -16.50 3.99
N MET A 23 10.32 -15.83 4.90
CA MET A 23 10.50 -16.00 6.35
C MET A 23 10.25 -17.44 6.81
N GLU A 24 9.15 -18.06 6.38
CA GLU A 24 8.83 -19.46 6.76
C GLU A 24 9.90 -20.47 6.35
N ARG A 25 10.67 -20.21 5.29
CA ARG A 25 11.69 -21.12 4.79
C ARG A 25 13.04 -20.94 5.49
N ASP A 26 13.44 -19.70 5.71
CA ASP A 26 14.76 -19.33 6.20
C ASP A 26 14.66 -17.93 6.80
N GLU A 27 14.41 -17.84 8.11
CA GLU A 27 14.23 -16.57 8.80
C GLU A 27 15.51 -15.73 8.80
N ASP A 28 16.62 -16.32 9.24
CA ASP A 28 17.90 -15.61 9.39
C ASP A 28 18.44 -15.12 8.05
N GLY A 29 18.52 -16.00 7.04
CA GLY A 29 19.03 -15.61 5.73
C GLY A 29 18.10 -14.65 4.99
N THR A 30 16.78 -14.68 5.26
CA THR A 30 15.83 -13.69 4.72
C THR A 30 16.05 -12.34 5.38
N LEU A 31 16.24 -12.26 6.69
CA LEU A 31 16.50 -10.99 7.37
C LEU A 31 17.82 -10.36 6.93
N ASP A 32 18.88 -11.14 6.77
CA ASP A 32 20.18 -10.64 6.31
C ASP A 32 20.15 -10.18 4.85
N ARG A 33 19.47 -10.92 3.97
CA ARG A 33 19.21 -10.47 2.60
C ARG A 33 18.41 -9.16 2.60
N LEU A 34 17.31 -9.08 3.35
CA LEU A 34 16.48 -7.88 3.44
C LEU A 34 17.28 -6.66 3.89
N ARG A 35 18.17 -6.82 4.89
CA ARG A 35 19.10 -5.75 5.32
C ARG A 35 20.00 -5.29 4.19
N GLY A 36 20.58 -6.21 3.42
CA GLY A 36 21.40 -5.90 2.26
C GLY A 36 20.63 -5.14 1.16
N TYR A 37 19.40 -5.56 0.87
CA TYR A 37 18.50 -4.87 -0.07
C TYR A 37 18.15 -3.46 0.42
N ARG A 38 17.80 -3.30 1.70
CA ARG A 38 17.50 -1.99 2.31
C ARG A 38 18.68 -1.04 2.30
N ALA A 39 19.89 -1.54 2.56
CA ALA A 39 21.10 -0.72 2.48
C ALA A 39 21.33 -0.21 1.05
N ALA A 40 21.15 -1.06 0.04
CA ALA A 40 21.26 -0.67 -1.36
C ALA A 40 20.22 0.39 -1.75
N ILE A 41 18.95 0.15 -1.39
CA ILE A 41 17.86 1.11 -1.60
C ILE A 41 18.19 2.44 -0.91
N GLY A 42 18.68 2.41 0.33
CA GLY A 42 19.05 3.61 1.08
C GLY A 42 20.15 4.43 0.41
N GLY A 43 21.16 3.79 -0.19
CA GLY A 43 22.19 4.47 -0.97
C GLY A 43 21.63 5.20 -2.19
N LEU A 44 20.76 4.52 -2.96
CA LEU A 44 20.13 5.11 -4.15
C LEU A 44 19.17 6.26 -3.79
N VAL A 45 18.39 6.07 -2.73
CA VAL A 45 17.49 7.11 -2.21
C VAL A 45 18.27 8.36 -1.80
N ALA A 46 19.37 8.19 -1.06
CA ALA A 46 20.21 9.30 -0.64
C ALA A 46 20.86 10.03 -1.83
N ALA A 47 21.33 9.27 -2.83
CA ALA A 47 21.92 9.83 -4.06
C ALA A 47 20.93 10.67 -4.89
N ARG A 48 19.63 10.47 -4.68
CA ARG A 48 18.52 11.15 -5.37
C ARG A 48 17.78 12.15 -4.48
N GLU A 49 18.41 12.57 -3.38
CA GLU A 49 17.87 13.52 -2.40
C GLU A 49 16.50 13.10 -1.83
N GLY A 50 16.22 11.80 -1.79
CA GLY A 50 15.05 11.24 -1.14
C GLY A 50 15.28 11.09 0.37
N ARG A 51 14.19 11.14 1.14
CA ARG A 51 14.20 10.85 2.58
C ARG A 51 13.41 9.59 2.86
N ILE A 52 14.03 8.61 3.51
CA ILE A 52 13.32 7.46 4.05
C ILE A 52 12.54 7.92 5.27
N VAL A 53 11.23 7.66 5.25
CA VAL A 53 10.25 8.20 6.23
C VAL A 53 9.83 7.15 7.25
N ASN A 54 10.57 6.05 7.29
CA ASN A 54 10.38 4.91 8.17
C ASN A 54 9.24 3.94 7.77
N THR A 55 9.42 2.72 8.25
CA THR A 55 9.11 1.47 7.55
C THR A 55 8.36 0.57 8.54
N TRP A 56 7.05 0.72 8.63
CA TRP A 56 6.25 -0.24 9.40
C TRP A 56 6.22 -1.56 8.61
N GLY A 57 7.05 -2.53 8.98
CA GLY A 57 7.14 -3.85 8.32
C GLY A 57 8.32 -3.97 7.34
N ASP A 58 8.07 -4.55 6.15
CA ASP A 58 9.02 -4.88 5.08
C ASP A 58 9.19 -3.75 4.03
N ALA A 59 8.11 -3.21 3.45
CA ALA A 59 7.61 -1.84 3.71
C ALA A 59 8.50 -0.58 3.58
N VAL A 60 9.33 -0.35 2.55
CA VAL A 60 10.11 0.92 2.44
C VAL A 60 9.27 2.08 1.90
N ILE A 61 9.11 3.15 2.71
CA ILE A 61 8.46 4.40 2.31
C ILE A 61 9.50 5.52 2.20
N VAL A 62 9.48 6.20 1.05
CA VAL A 62 10.41 7.27 0.72
C VAL A 62 9.64 8.48 0.23
N GLU A 63 10.01 9.66 0.70
CA GLU A 63 9.55 10.92 0.12
C GLU A 63 10.63 11.57 -0.76
N PHE A 64 10.17 12.26 -1.79
CA PHE A 64 11.00 13.10 -2.64
C PHE A 64 10.32 14.46 -2.84
N ALA A 65 11.13 15.52 -2.88
CA ALA A 65 10.66 16.83 -3.32
C ALA A 65 10.43 16.87 -4.85
N SER A 66 11.15 16.04 -5.61
CA SER A 66 11.06 15.95 -7.07
C SER A 66 10.42 14.63 -7.51
N VAL A 67 9.35 14.73 -8.30
CA VAL A 67 8.69 13.58 -8.93
C VAL A 67 9.62 12.86 -9.92
N VAL A 68 10.45 13.64 -10.64
CA VAL A 68 11.40 13.10 -11.62
C VAL A 68 12.45 12.23 -10.93
N GLU A 69 13.00 12.71 -9.81
CA GLU A 69 13.99 11.95 -9.04
C GLU A 69 13.37 10.73 -8.36
N ALA A 70 12.11 10.79 -7.93
CA ALA A 70 11.40 9.61 -7.41
C ALA A 70 11.30 8.48 -8.46
N VAL A 71 10.93 8.82 -9.71
CA VAL A 71 10.80 7.83 -10.79
C VAL A 71 12.17 7.30 -11.23
N ARG A 72 13.20 8.16 -11.32
CA ARG A 72 14.59 7.73 -11.60
C ARG A 72 15.10 6.78 -10.52
N CYS A 73 14.94 7.15 -9.26
CA CYS A 73 15.32 6.33 -8.11
C CYS A 73 14.63 4.97 -8.16
N ALA A 74 13.33 4.92 -8.48
CA ALA A 74 12.61 3.66 -8.60
C ALA A 74 13.15 2.75 -9.72
N ALA A 75 13.49 3.32 -10.88
CA ALA A 75 14.09 2.58 -11.98
C ALA A 75 15.48 2.05 -11.62
N GLU A 76 16.31 2.86 -10.97
CA GLU A 76 17.63 2.46 -10.46
C GLU A 76 17.54 1.37 -9.40
N ILE A 77 16.57 1.48 -8.48
CA ILE A 77 16.30 0.43 -7.49
C ILE A 77 15.97 -0.88 -8.22
N GLN A 78 15.02 -0.90 -9.15
CA GLN A 78 14.67 -2.14 -9.85
C GLN A 78 15.85 -2.75 -10.63
N GLY A 79 16.69 -1.92 -11.25
CA GLY A 79 17.92 -2.37 -11.91
C GLY A 79 18.90 -3.02 -10.93
N GLU A 80 19.27 -2.32 -9.88
CA GLU A 80 20.19 -2.80 -8.83
C GLU A 80 19.68 -4.11 -8.18
N LEU A 81 18.38 -4.19 -7.89
CA LEU A 81 17.81 -5.38 -7.28
C LEU A 81 17.75 -6.55 -8.26
N ALA A 82 17.51 -6.31 -9.55
CA ALA A 82 17.55 -7.34 -10.58
C ALA A 82 18.97 -7.92 -10.71
N GLU A 83 20.00 -7.08 -10.72
CA GLU A 83 21.40 -7.51 -10.77
C GLU A 83 21.79 -8.36 -9.56
N ARG A 84 21.43 -7.92 -8.34
CA ARG A 84 21.66 -8.72 -7.12
C ARG A 84 20.94 -10.06 -7.15
N ASN A 85 19.70 -10.08 -7.62
CA ASN A 85 18.91 -11.30 -7.74
C ASN A 85 19.45 -12.26 -8.81
N ALA A 86 20.16 -11.77 -9.83
CA ALA A 86 20.72 -12.61 -10.89
C ALA A 86 21.79 -13.58 -10.34
N ALA A 87 22.51 -13.19 -9.29
CA ALA A 87 23.49 -14.04 -8.61
C ALA A 87 22.88 -15.08 -7.66
N LEU A 88 21.56 -15.03 -7.41
CA LEU A 88 20.88 -15.88 -6.43
C LEU A 88 19.99 -16.96 -7.09
N PRO A 89 19.83 -18.12 -6.43
CA PRO A 89 18.83 -19.12 -6.81
C PRO A 89 17.42 -18.51 -6.81
N PRO A 90 16.51 -18.93 -7.72
CA PRO A 90 15.17 -18.35 -7.82
C PRO A 90 14.37 -18.34 -6.50
N ALA A 91 14.57 -19.36 -5.67
CA ALA A 91 13.92 -19.48 -4.38
C ALA A 91 14.34 -18.35 -3.41
N GLU A 92 15.57 -17.84 -3.50
CA GLU A 92 16.15 -16.86 -2.58
C GLU A 92 16.05 -15.41 -3.08
N ARG A 93 15.53 -15.21 -4.29
CA ARG A 93 15.37 -13.89 -4.87
C ARG A 93 14.34 -13.07 -4.10
N MET A 94 14.67 -11.82 -3.83
CA MET A 94 13.76 -10.84 -3.24
C MET A 94 13.36 -9.84 -4.29
N VAL A 95 12.14 -10.00 -4.79
CA VAL A 95 11.60 -9.13 -5.82
C VAL A 95 10.73 -8.08 -5.16
N PHE A 96 11.02 -6.81 -5.44
CA PHE A 96 10.25 -5.68 -4.92
C PHE A 96 9.25 -5.18 -5.95
N ARG A 97 8.13 -4.69 -5.45
CA ARG A 97 7.14 -3.93 -6.21
C ARG A 97 7.22 -2.48 -5.77
N ILE A 98 7.09 -1.54 -6.69
CA ILE A 98 7.18 -0.11 -6.39
C ILE A 98 5.92 0.62 -6.87
N GLY A 99 5.38 1.47 -6.00
CA GLY A 99 4.27 2.39 -6.29
C GLY A 99 4.71 3.82 -6.02
N ILE A 100 4.40 4.75 -6.93
CA ILE A 100 4.74 6.17 -6.78
C ILE A 100 3.50 7.04 -6.96
N ASN A 101 3.26 7.92 -5.99
CA ASN A 101 2.19 8.89 -6.03
C ASN A 101 2.69 10.31 -5.75
N LEU A 102 2.05 11.32 -6.34
CA LEU A 102 2.21 12.71 -5.97
C LEU A 102 0.95 13.15 -5.22
N GLY A 103 1.10 13.62 -3.99
CA GLY A 103 -0.05 14.02 -3.19
C GLY A 103 0.31 14.80 -1.93
N ASP A 104 -0.71 15.38 -1.30
CA ASP A 104 -0.56 16.10 -0.04
C ASP A 104 -0.31 15.13 1.10
N VAL A 105 0.70 15.47 1.92
CA VAL A 105 1.06 14.72 3.13
C VAL A 105 1.13 15.65 4.33
N MET A 106 0.80 15.08 5.48
CA MET A 106 0.99 15.68 6.79
C MET A 106 2.31 15.16 7.36
N VAL A 107 3.23 16.08 7.65
CA VAL A 107 4.54 15.77 8.25
C VAL A 107 4.45 15.97 9.76
N GLU A 108 4.84 14.95 10.50
CA GLU A 108 4.96 14.98 11.96
C GLU A 108 6.30 14.37 12.37
N GLY A 109 7.25 15.20 12.79
CA GLY A 109 8.62 14.77 13.05
C GLY A 109 9.27 14.26 11.75
N ASP A 110 9.74 13.01 11.79
CA ASP A 110 10.34 12.32 10.65
C ASP A 110 9.34 11.46 9.87
N ASP A 111 8.09 11.35 10.31
CA ASP A 111 7.03 10.53 9.70
C ASP A 111 6.11 11.35 8.77
N ILE A 112 5.46 10.67 7.82
CA ILE A 112 4.42 11.26 6.95
C ILE A 112 3.13 10.45 7.00
N TYR A 113 2.01 11.18 6.94
CA TYR A 113 0.66 10.62 6.95
C TYR A 113 -0.23 11.26 5.89
N GLY A 114 -1.28 10.56 5.51
CA GLY A 114 -2.33 11.07 4.63
C GLY A 114 -2.61 10.17 3.43
N ASP A 115 -3.61 10.57 2.64
CA ASP A 115 -4.10 9.78 1.52
C ASP A 115 -3.03 9.55 0.45
N GLY A 116 -2.09 10.50 0.29
CA GLY A 116 -0.97 10.36 -0.62
C GLY A 116 -0.14 9.09 -0.38
N VAL A 117 0.07 8.72 0.89
CA VAL A 117 0.81 7.52 1.30
C VAL A 117 0.00 6.26 1.02
N ASN A 118 -1.29 6.30 1.34
CA ASN A 118 -2.22 5.19 1.09
C ASN A 118 -2.35 4.88 -0.41
N ILE A 119 -2.37 5.91 -1.27
CA ILE A 119 -2.35 5.74 -2.72
C ILE A 119 -1.04 5.07 -3.14
N ALA A 120 0.12 5.59 -2.73
CA ALA A 120 1.42 5.02 -3.12
C ALA A 120 1.51 3.52 -2.74
N ALA A 121 1.10 3.16 -1.53
CA ALA A 121 1.03 1.77 -1.09
C ALA A 121 0.05 0.93 -1.93
N ARG A 122 -1.10 1.49 -2.33
CA ARG A 122 -2.05 0.80 -3.20
C ARG A 122 -1.50 0.57 -4.60
N LEU A 123 -0.80 1.55 -5.17
CA LEU A 123 -0.14 1.41 -6.47
C LEU A 123 0.94 0.34 -6.44
N GLN A 124 1.71 0.28 -5.36
CA GLN A 124 2.71 -0.76 -5.14
C GLN A 124 2.07 -2.16 -5.18
N GLN A 125 0.89 -2.34 -4.56
CA GLN A 125 0.19 -3.64 -4.58
C GLN A 125 -0.29 -4.05 -5.96
N VAL A 126 -0.61 -3.08 -6.83
CA VAL A 126 -1.05 -3.31 -8.22
C VAL A 126 0.13 -3.62 -9.13
N ALA A 127 1.35 -3.20 -8.77
CA ALA A 127 2.54 -3.47 -9.56
C ALA A 127 2.81 -4.99 -9.66
N GLU A 128 3.23 -5.42 -10.84
CA GLU A 128 3.79 -6.76 -11.05
C GLU A 128 5.13 -6.90 -10.29
N PRO A 129 5.56 -8.11 -9.92
CA PRO A 129 6.89 -8.34 -9.34
C PRO A 129 8.00 -7.71 -10.20
N GLY A 130 8.82 -6.83 -9.62
CA GLY A 130 9.87 -6.09 -10.33
C GLY A 130 9.35 -4.88 -11.10
N GLY A 131 8.05 -4.61 -11.04
CA GLY A 131 7.37 -3.52 -11.71
C GLY A 131 7.35 -2.22 -10.90
N ILE A 132 7.09 -1.14 -11.63
CA ILE A 132 6.87 0.21 -11.09
C ILE A 132 5.52 0.68 -11.62
N VAL A 133 4.63 1.09 -10.71
CA VAL A 133 3.34 1.71 -11.04
C VAL A 133 3.30 3.13 -10.50
N ILE A 134 2.85 4.07 -11.33
CA ILE A 134 2.77 5.49 -10.99
C ILE A 134 1.34 6.01 -11.14
N SER A 135 0.97 7.03 -10.36
CA SER A 135 -0.31 7.71 -10.53
C SER A 135 -0.31 8.67 -11.73
N GLY A 136 -1.50 9.04 -12.20
CA GLY A 136 -1.69 10.03 -13.28
C GLY A 136 -0.94 11.35 -13.05
N PRO A 137 -1.04 11.99 -11.87
CA PRO A 137 -0.27 13.19 -11.57
C PRO A 137 1.24 13.01 -11.70
N VAL A 138 1.78 11.83 -11.35
CA VAL A 138 3.20 11.52 -11.54
C VAL A 138 3.52 11.38 -13.02
N HIS A 139 2.73 10.59 -13.76
CA HIS A 139 2.88 10.39 -15.20
C HIS A 139 2.87 11.72 -15.96
N ASP A 140 1.95 12.62 -15.65
CA ASP A 140 1.84 13.92 -16.31
C ASP A 140 3.09 14.79 -16.12
N GLN A 141 3.77 14.65 -14.99
CA GLN A 141 5.02 15.35 -14.71
C GLN A 141 6.24 14.69 -15.36
N VAL A 142 6.24 13.39 -15.65
CA VAL A 142 7.45 12.68 -16.11
C VAL A 142 7.44 12.27 -17.58
N LYS A 143 6.28 12.18 -18.22
CA LYS A 143 6.13 11.65 -19.59
C LYS A 143 6.98 12.33 -20.66
N SER A 144 7.31 13.61 -20.49
CA SER A 144 8.16 14.38 -21.40
C SER A 144 9.59 14.60 -20.90
N ARG A 145 9.90 14.20 -19.66
CA ARG A 145 11.18 14.49 -18.99
C ARG A 145 12.09 13.27 -18.85
N LEU A 146 11.52 12.07 -18.93
CA LEU A 146 12.25 10.82 -18.82
C LEU A 146 12.21 10.07 -20.15
N ALA A 147 13.31 9.44 -20.54
CA ALA A 147 13.36 8.50 -21.65
C ALA A 147 12.92 7.10 -21.15
N MET A 148 11.66 6.99 -20.75
CA MET A 148 11.05 5.75 -20.26
C MET A 148 9.66 5.60 -20.85
N GLY A 149 9.28 4.38 -21.25
CA GLY A 149 7.91 4.11 -21.71
C GLY A 149 6.89 4.04 -20.57
N PHE A 150 5.64 4.36 -20.85
CA PHE A 150 4.52 4.27 -19.90
C PHE A 150 3.32 3.58 -20.53
N ASP A 151 2.78 2.56 -19.86
CA ASP A 151 1.60 1.82 -20.32
C ASP A 151 0.43 2.09 -19.37
N ALA A 152 -0.71 2.52 -19.90
CA ALA A 152 -1.90 2.79 -19.08
C ALA A 152 -2.48 1.48 -18.52
N LEU A 153 -2.71 1.44 -17.21
CA LEU A 153 -3.33 0.31 -16.50
C LEU A 153 -4.81 0.57 -16.13
N GLY A 154 -5.34 1.73 -16.55
CA GLY A 154 -6.68 2.18 -16.19
C GLY A 154 -6.75 2.83 -14.80
N ALA A 155 -7.97 3.13 -14.36
CA ALA A 155 -8.21 3.79 -13.09
C ALA A 155 -8.39 2.77 -11.95
N GLN A 156 -7.72 3.01 -10.83
CA GLN A 156 -7.76 2.17 -9.64
C GLN A 156 -8.54 2.85 -8.53
N THR A 157 -9.45 2.11 -7.88
CA THR A 157 -10.14 2.57 -6.69
C THR A 157 -9.30 2.28 -5.45
N VAL A 158 -9.07 3.33 -4.67
CA VAL A 158 -8.34 3.26 -3.39
C VAL A 158 -9.35 3.43 -2.27
N LYS A 159 -9.23 2.62 -1.20
CA LYS A 159 -10.09 2.77 -0.03
C LYS A 159 -9.97 4.20 0.51
N ASN A 160 -11.10 4.82 0.84
CA ASN A 160 -11.20 6.19 1.36
C ASN A 160 -10.93 7.32 0.34
N ILE A 161 -10.87 7.01 -0.96
CA ILE A 161 -10.71 8.03 -2.01
C ILE A 161 -11.89 7.96 -2.97
N SER A 162 -12.58 9.09 -3.12
CA SER A 162 -13.83 9.19 -3.88
C SER A 162 -13.61 9.01 -5.38
N ASP A 163 -12.52 9.56 -5.91
CA ASP A 163 -12.22 9.54 -7.34
C ASP A 163 -11.21 8.45 -7.68
N PRO A 164 -11.47 7.62 -8.71
CA PRO A 164 -10.50 6.64 -9.20
C PRO A 164 -9.20 7.31 -9.66
N VAL A 165 -8.07 6.72 -9.27
CA VAL A 165 -6.74 7.23 -9.63
C VAL A 165 -6.30 6.56 -10.93
N ALA A 166 -6.06 7.33 -11.99
CA ALA A 166 -5.44 6.79 -13.22
C ALA A 166 -4.04 6.24 -12.90
N THR A 167 -3.70 5.08 -13.44
CA THR A 167 -2.44 4.39 -13.14
C THR A 167 -1.69 3.97 -14.39
N TYR A 168 -0.37 3.99 -14.31
CA TYR A 168 0.54 3.70 -15.42
C TYR A 168 1.66 2.78 -14.96
N LYS A 169 2.00 1.78 -15.75
CA LYS A 169 3.20 0.96 -15.59
C LYS A 169 4.39 1.67 -16.25
N VAL A 170 5.52 1.72 -15.57
CA VAL A 170 6.77 2.23 -16.17
C VAL A 170 7.51 1.07 -16.85
N ARG A 171 7.95 1.28 -18.10
CA ARG A 171 8.83 0.37 -18.83
C ARG A 171 10.28 0.81 -18.65
N VAL A 172 10.98 0.14 -17.74
CA VAL A 172 12.43 0.33 -17.53
C VAL A 172 13.17 -0.25 -18.76
N GLY A 173 13.91 0.58 -19.48
CA GLY A 173 14.64 0.19 -20.70
C GLY A 173 13.91 0.41 -22.03
N GLY A 174 12.77 1.11 -22.04
CA GLY A 174 12.08 1.50 -23.28
C GLY A 174 12.32 2.96 -23.63
N ASP A 175 12.79 3.23 -24.86
CA ASP A 175 12.79 4.59 -25.42
C ASP A 175 11.36 5.13 -25.48
N ASN A 176 11.21 6.43 -25.22
CA ASN A 176 9.99 7.17 -25.49
C ASN A 176 9.81 7.39 -27.00
N ALA A 177 9.73 6.30 -27.76
CA ALA A 177 9.11 6.34 -29.08
C ALA A 177 7.63 6.55 -28.82
N GLY A 178 7.19 7.81 -29.01
CA GLY A 178 5.85 8.26 -28.69
C GLY A 178 4.82 7.21 -29.12
N ALA A 179 4.08 6.69 -28.14
CA ALA A 179 2.87 5.97 -28.43
C ALA A 179 2.01 6.94 -29.24
N GLN A 180 1.97 6.74 -30.57
CA GLN A 180 0.90 7.25 -31.39
C GLN A 180 -0.38 6.79 -30.68
N LEU A 181 -1.07 7.77 -30.12
CA LEU A 181 -2.47 7.62 -29.77
C LEU A 181 -3.16 7.19 -31.07
N VAL A 182 -3.34 5.88 -31.25
CA VAL A 182 -4.34 5.38 -32.18
C VAL A 182 -5.65 5.92 -31.60
N PRO A 183 -6.33 6.86 -32.30
CA PRO A 183 -7.63 7.31 -31.85
C PRO A 183 -8.52 6.07 -31.82
N ALA A 184 -9.14 5.78 -30.67
CA ALA A 184 -10.21 4.80 -30.64
C ALA A 184 -11.23 5.17 -31.73
N PRO A 185 -11.70 4.21 -32.55
CA PRO A 185 -12.68 4.52 -33.58
C PRO A 185 -13.90 5.12 -32.91
N VAL A 186 -14.28 6.31 -33.39
CA VAL A 186 -15.51 6.98 -32.98
C VAL A 186 -16.66 6.07 -33.41
N SER A 187 -17.21 5.31 -32.47
CA SER A 187 -18.48 4.62 -32.67
C SER A 187 -19.60 5.61 -32.40
N ASP A 188 -20.34 5.96 -33.45
CA ASP A 188 -21.61 6.67 -33.34
C ASP A 188 -22.49 5.99 -32.29
N GLY A 189 -22.81 6.74 -31.23
CA GLY A 189 -23.59 6.22 -30.10
C GLY A 189 -25.06 5.99 -30.46
N PRO A 190 -25.82 5.27 -29.62
CA PRO A 190 -27.26 5.48 -29.52
C PRO A 190 -27.58 6.56 -28.48
N SER A 191 -28.63 7.32 -28.80
CA SER A 191 -29.23 8.46 -28.10
C SER A 191 -29.56 8.27 -26.60
N PRO A 192 -29.82 9.37 -25.88
CA PRO A 192 -29.83 9.44 -24.41
C PRO A 192 -30.93 8.59 -23.77
N GLN A 193 -30.55 7.69 -22.85
CA GLN A 193 -31.46 7.08 -21.89
C GLN A 193 -31.53 7.93 -20.61
N GLU A 194 -32.76 8.10 -20.12
CA GLU A 194 -33.15 8.84 -18.92
C GLU A 194 -32.34 8.50 -17.66
N PRO A 195 -32.20 9.44 -16.72
CA PRO A 195 -31.39 9.28 -15.53
C PRO A 195 -31.98 8.23 -14.59
N ALA A 196 -31.31 7.07 -14.49
CA ALA A 196 -31.58 6.08 -13.47
C ALA A 196 -31.39 6.68 -12.06
N ALA A 197 -32.43 6.52 -11.25
CA ALA A 197 -32.60 7.11 -9.94
C ALA A 197 -31.37 6.99 -9.02
N ARG A 198 -30.96 8.14 -8.46
CA ARG A 198 -30.04 8.25 -7.32
C ARG A 198 -30.55 7.35 -6.18
N ARG A 199 -29.79 6.33 -5.82
CA ARG A 199 -30.00 5.61 -4.56
C ARG A 199 -29.36 6.42 -3.42
N PRO A 200 -30.08 6.74 -2.35
CA PRO A 200 -29.46 7.37 -1.19
C PRO A 200 -28.50 6.38 -0.53
N PHE A 201 -27.27 6.84 -0.26
CA PHE A 201 -26.25 6.09 0.46
C PHE A 201 -26.62 6.05 1.94
N GLY A 202 -27.50 5.11 2.30
CA GLY A 202 -27.82 4.76 3.68
C GLY A 202 -26.73 3.87 4.27
N VAL A 203 -26.04 4.41 5.27
CA VAL A 203 -25.13 3.78 6.23
C VAL A 203 -25.34 2.25 6.38
N ALA A 204 -24.30 1.47 6.08
CA ALA A 204 -24.25 0.02 6.27
C ALA A 204 -24.12 -0.37 7.76
N LEU A 205 -25.01 0.13 8.62
CA LEU A 205 -25.19 -0.40 9.99
C LEU A 205 -26.02 -1.70 9.99
N HIS A 206 -26.86 -1.91 8.96
CA HIS A 206 -27.79 -3.04 8.91
C HIS A 206 -27.13 -4.41 8.67
N GLY A 207 -25.93 -4.45 8.06
CA GLY A 207 -25.21 -5.70 7.81
C GLY A 207 -24.49 -6.23 9.05
N PHE A 208 -23.92 -5.35 9.88
CA PHE A 208 -23.13 -5.77 11.03
C PHE A 208 -23.98 -6.46 12.11
N ALA A 209 -25.17 -5.93 12.42
CA ALA A 209 -26.05 -6.54 13.41
C ALA A 209 -26.60 -7.90 12.97
N ALA A 210 -26.79 -8.12 11.67
CA ALA A 210 -27.20 -9.41 11.11
C ALA A 210 -26.03 -10.41 11.11
N TRP A 211 -24.85 -9.98 10.68
CA TRP A 211 -23.62 -10.77 10.69
C TRP A 211 -23.20 -11.16 12.12
N TYR A 212 -23.24 -10.22 13.08
CA TYR A 212 -22.91 -10.47 14.48
C TYR A 212 -23.87 -11.48 15.13
N ARG A 213 -25.18 -11.40 14.83
CA ARG A 213 -26.16 -12.38 15.32
C ARG A 213 -25.97 -13.77 14.71
N ALA A 214 -25.44 -13.85 13.49
CA ALA A 214 -25.13 -15.10 12.79
C ALA A 214 -23.83 -15.78 13.25
N GLN A 215 -23.02 -15.15 14.10
CA GLN A 215 -21.80 -15.76 14.63
C GLN A 215 -22.09 -16.77 15.76
N PRO A 216 -21.28 -17.84 15.89
CA PRO A 216 -21.30 -18.76 17.03
C PRO A 216 -21.26 -18.02 18.37
N GLY A 217 -21.99 -18.50 19.40
CA GLY A 217 -22.14 -17.79 20.67
C GLY A 217 -20.83 -17.37 21.36
N ARG A 218 -19.76 -18.14 21.14
CA ARG A 218 -18.40 -17.86 21.61
C ARG A 218 -17.77 -16.64 20.95
N ILE A 219 -17.96 -16.50 19.64
CA ILE A 219 -17.46 -15.39 18.82
C ILE A 219 -18.21 -14.11 19.18
N ARG A 220 -19.52 -14.19 19.41
CA ARG A 220 -20.30 -13.04 19.89
C ARG A 220 -19.82 -12.56 21.27
N MET A 221 -19.59 -13.48 22.21
CA MET A 221 -19.12 -13.13 23.55
C MET A 221 -17.73 -12.46 23.51
N ALA A 222 -16.82 -12.97 22.66
CA ALA A 222 -15.49 -12.39 22.48
C ALA A 222 -15.53 -11.00 21.84
N LEU A 223 -16.27 -10.84 20.74
CA LEU A 223 -16.41 -9.56 20.05
C LEU A 223 -17.12 -8.50 20.92
N GLY A 224 -18.14 -8.91 21.67
CA GLY A 224 -18.83 -8.04 22.62
C GLY A 224 -17.93 -7.58 23.78
N GLY A 225 -17.13 -8.49 24.34
CA GLY A 225 -16.18 -8.16 25.41
C GLY A 225 -15.08 -7.20 24.94
N ILE A 226 -14.47 -7.47 23.79
CA ILE A 226 -13.44 -6.61 23.19
C ILE A 226 -14.01 -5.22 22.87
N GLY A 227 -15.21 -5.16 22.26
CA GLY A 227 -15.88 -3.91 21.96
C GLY A 227 -16.24 -3.10 23.21
N PHE A 228 -16.66 -3.75 24.29
CA PHE A 228 -16.98 -3.11 25.57
C PHE A 228 -15.75 -2.43 26.19
N PHE A 229 -14.61 -3.13 26.28
CA PHE A 229 -13.38 -2.54 26.84
C PHE A 229 -12.79 -1.45 25.95
N PHE A 230 -12.94 -1.56 24.63
CA PHE A 230 -12.58 -0.50 23.71
C PHE A 230 -13.40 0.78 23.95
N LEU A 231 -14.72 0.66 24.10
CA LEU A 231 -15.61 1.78 24.45
C LEU A 231 -15.29 2.38 25.81
N LEU A 232 -15.00 1.54 26.81
CA LEU A 232 -14.62 1.98 28.15
C LEU A 232 -13.30 2.78 28.12
N ASN A 233 -12.32 2.32 27.35
CA ASN A 233 -11.05 3.02 27.15
C ASN A 233 -11.23 4.34 26.39
N ALA A 234 -12.14 4.39 25.41
CA ALA A 234 -12.50 5.63 24.72
C ALA A 234 -13.17 6.66 25.66
N MET A 235 -13.98 6.21 26.63
CA MET A 235 -14.64 7.07 27.62
C MET A 235 -13.70 7.53 28.76
N THR A 236 -12.63 6.78 29.05
CA THR A 236 -11.72 7.06 30.16
C THR A 236 -10.43 7.80 29.75
N GLY A 237 -10.24 8.07 28.46
CA GLY A 237 -9.20 8.94 27.91
C GLY A 237 -8.15 8.21 27.07
N LEU A 238 -7.81 8.77 25.90
CA LEU A 238 -6.93 8.16 24.87
C LEU A 238 -5.43 8.17 25.23
N GLY A 239 -5.03 8.65 26.41
CA GLY A 239 -3.62 8.84 26.78
C GLY A 239 -2.84 7.56 27.05
N THR A 240 -3.52 6.47 27.43
CA THR A 240 -2.90 5.16 27.70
C THR A 240 -3.85 4.05 27.28
N LEU A 241 -3.45 3.24 26.29
CA LEU A 241 -4.22 2.08 25.81
C LEU A 241 -4.08 0.91 26.80
N TRP A 242 -4.91 0.89 27.85
CA TRP A 242 -4.89 -0.18 28.85
C TRP A 242 -5.86 -1.34 28.55
N PHE A 243 -6.74 -1.18 27.56
CA PHE A 243 -7.76 -2.18 27.19
C PHE A 243 -7.20 -3.52 26.67
N GLN A 244 -5.93 -3.54 26.28
CA GLN A 244 -5.24 -4.74 25.80
C GLN A 244 -5.18 -5.85 26.87
N TRP A 245 -4.98 -5.52 28.15
CA TRP A 245 -4.85 -6.52 29.22
C TRP A 245 -6.19 -7.20 29.61
N PRO A 246 -7.31 -6.47 29.77
CA PRO A 246 -8.62 -7.07 30.06
C PRO A 246 -9.22 -7.88 28.90
N SER A 247 -8.77 -7.66 27.66
CA SER A 247 -9.32 -8.31 26.46
C SER A 247 -8.64 -9.64 26.10
N LEU A 248 -7.47 -9.94 26.68
CA LEU A 248 -6.73 -11.20 26.45
C LEU A 248 -7.55 -12.48 26.71
N PRO A 249 -8.39 -12.59 27.77
CA PRO A 249 -9.21 -13.78 27.99
C PRO A 249 -10.22 -14.03 26.87
N PHE A 250 -10.73 -12.96 26.25
CA PHE A 250 -11.68 -13.03 25.14
C PHE A 250 -10.99 -13.39 23.82
N LEU A 251 -9.76 -12.93 23.62
CA LEU A 251 -8.91 -13.36 22.51
C LEU A 251 -8.55 -14.86 22.63
N ALA A 252 -8.28 -15.34 23.85
CA ALA A 252 -8.02 -16.75 24.12
C ALA A 252 -9.22 -17.66 23.83
N ILE A 253 -10.46 -17.19 24.01
CA ILE A 253 -11.67 -17.95 23.63
C ILE A 253 -11.74 -18.17 22.11
N LEU A 254 -11.26 -17.22 21.30
CA LEU A 254 -11.16 -17.36 19.84
C LEU A 254 -10.04 -18.32 19.43
N LEU A 255 -8.92 -18.31 20.16
CA LEU A 255 -7.73 -19.11 19.83
C LEU A 255 -7.80 -20.56 20.34
N PHE A 256 -8.35 -20.80 21.53
CA PHE A 256 -8.33 -22.11 22.21
C PHE A 256 -9.70 -22.80 22.30
N GLY A 257 -10.77 -22.16 21.81
CA GLY A 257 -12.13 -22.73 21.85
C GLY A 257 -12.31 -24.06 21.08
N GLY A 258 -11.35 -24.45 20.24
CA GLY A 258 -11.39 -25.70 19.48
C GLY A 258 -10.93 -26.96 20.22
N TRP A 259 -10.31 -26.85 21.40
CA TRP A 259 -9.52 -27.95 21.97
C TRP A 259 -10.20 -28.75 23.10
N ARG A 260 -11.51 -29.01 23.01
CA ARG A 260 -12.18 -30.05 23.82
C ARG A 260 -13.33 -30.70 23.05
N ARG A 261 -13.00 -31.77 22.32
CA ARG A 261 -13.79 -33.02 22.22
C ARG A 261 -12.94 -34.08 21.53
N SER A 262 -12.20 -34.81 22.35
CA SER A 262 -11.93 -36.23 22.11
C SER A 262 -12.15 -36.93 23.45
N ASP A 263 -12.66 -38.15 23.39
CA ASP A 263 -13.10 -39.04 24.47
C ASP A 263 -14.52 -38.84 25.01
N ARG A 264 -15.50 -39.28 24.22
CA ARG A 264 -16.25 -40.53 24.47
C ARG A 264 -17.19 -40.84 23.32
#